data_AF-A0A3M3RHI4-F1
#
_entry.id   AF-A0A3M3RHI4-F1
#
_cell.length_a   1.000
_cell.length_b   1.000
_cell.length_c   1.000
_cell.angle_alpha   90.00
_cell.angle_beta   90.00
_cell.angle_gamma   90.00
#
_symmetry.space_group_name_H-M   'P 1'
#
loop_
_entity.id
_entity.type
_entity.pdbx_description
1 polymer ?
#
loop_
_entity_poly.entity_id
_entity_poly.type
_entity_poly.pdbx_seq_one_letter_code
_entity_poly.pdbx_strand_id
1 'polypeptide(L)'
;MIDSIGMNNKPGVDISKTATSPSFIGTNTARASAAVSGETLASGKLSSLSVQLSESATRAASRDASLSHKELSEKASHLTEQLVGSSYDINKARHDAEVPQSNDPDRLERARNATGFIHGSEKNPFSGMPQDQLALIAYDESDHFTVNEKKSAWLESYRQERVWRQHVVAQGSAEYSATGKLTDFYTSVLDHYKGLSTIEQSQYPSSYATKLQDWIDLDYNYKTSTAEGNTDAKSLLDKVLNPESELFKSQSDGGL
;
A
#
# COMPACT_ATOMS: atom_id res chain seq x y z
N MET A 1 -15.54 13.64 10.02
CA MET A 1 -15.04 14.79 10.80
C MET A 1 -14.23 14.21 11.96
N ILE A 2 -12.93 14.03 11.75
CA ILE A 2 -11.98 13.66 12.80
C ILE A 2 -10.69 14.40 12.45
N ASP A 3 -10.57 15.60 13.01
CA ASP A 3 -9.35 16.38 13.03
C ASP A 3 -8.46 15.94 14.19
N SER A 4 -7.17 16.24 14.05
CA SER A 4 -6.21 16.51 15.12
C SER A 4 -5.65 15.33 15.92
N ILE A 5 -4.42 14.90 15.55
CA ILE A 5 -3.21 14.83 16.41
C ILE A 5 -2.01 14.82 15.44
N GLY A 6 -0.96 15.63 15.47
CA GLY A 6 -0.49 16.73 16.30
C GLY A 6 0.94 17.02 15.82
N MET A 7 1.21 18.25 15.37
CA MET A 7 2.56 18.70 15.03
C MET A 7 3.40 18.90 16.30
N ASN A 8 4.65 18.43 16.27
CA ASN A 8 5.86 19.20 16.62
C ASN A 8 7.06 18.29 16.92
N ASN A 9 8.04 18.26 16.02
CA ASN A 9 9.44 18.53 16.38
C ASN A 9 10.32 18.64 15.11
N LYS A 10 10.82 19.85 14.84
CA LYS A 10 12.03 20.06 14.04
C LYS A 10 13.25 19.81 14.93
N PRO A 11 14.34 19.29 14.37
CA PRO A 11 15.48 20.18 14.15
C PRO A 11 15.99 20.10 12.71
N GLY A 12 16.49 21.24 12.23
CA GLY A 12 16.96 21.43 10.86
C GLY A 12 18.22 20.63 10.54
N VAL A 13 18.31 20.23 9.27
CA VAL A 13 19.57 19.94 8.61
C VAL A 13 19.52 20.62 7.25
N ASP A 14 20.40 21.60 7.10
CA ASP A 14 20.77 22.27 5.87
C ASP A 14 21.77 21.37 5.12
N ILE A 15 21.47 21.03 3.86
CA ILE A 15 22.47 20.51 2.91
C ILE A 15 22.11 20.96 1.50
N SER A 16 22.70 22.09 1.14
CA SER A 16 22.94 22.49 -0.24
C SER A 16 23.95 21.57 -0.95
N LYS A 17 23.77 21.40 -2.27
CA LYS A 17 24.68 20.79 -3.29
C LYS A 17 24.68 19.25 -3.30
N THR A 18 24.53 18.53 -4.42
CA THR A 18 24.92 18.79 -5.82
C THR A 18 24.12 17.88 -6.76
N ALA A 19 23.80 18.39 -7.94
CA ALA A 19 23.16 17.67 -9.04
C ALA A 19 24.05 16.57 -9.63
N THR A 20 23.45 15.44 -10.02
CA THR A 20 23.83 14.63 -11.19
C THR A 20 22.65 13.74 -11.57
N SER A 21 22.02 14.02 -12.71
CA SER A 21 21.05 13.15 -13.37
C SER A 21 21.74 11.91 -13.95
N PRO A 22 21.03 10.79 -14.07
CA PRO A 22 21.21 9.92 -15.22
C PRO A 22 19.90 9.72 -15.99
N SER A 23 19.89 10.19 -17.24
CA SER A 23 18.98 9.69 -18.28
C SER A 23 19.28 8.21 -18.54
N PHE A 24 18.25 7.38 -18.63
CA PHE A 24 18.35 6.15 -19.42
C PHE A 24 17.11 5.97 -20.30
N ILE A 25 17.44 5.73 -21.57
CA ILE A 25 16.60 5.57 -22.74
C ILE A 25 15.83 4.25 -22.64
N GLY A 26 14.56 4.29 -23.04
CA GLY A 26 13.72 3.11 -23.13
C GLY A 26 14.14 2.15 -24.25
N THR A 27 14.02 0.85 -23.97
CA THR A 27 13.81 -0.20 -24.97
C THR A 27 12.89 -1.25 -24.37
N ASN A 28 11.68 -1.38 -24.94
CA ASN A 28 10.83 -2.56 -24.79
C ASN A 28 11.54 -3.77 -25.40
N THR A 29 11.67 -4.88 -24.66
CA THR A 29 11.51 -6.26 -25.14
C THR A 29 11.43 -7.19 -23.92
N ALA A 30 10.39 -8.04 -23.89
CA ALA A 30 10.16 -9.06 -22.86
C ALA A 30 11.33 -10.05 -22.72
N ARG A 31 11.77 -10.37 -21.48
CA ARG A 31 12.23 -11.72 -21.09
C ARG A 31 12.53 -11.84 -19.59
N ALA A 32 11.92 -12.87 -19.01
CA ALA A 32 12.39 -13.83 -18.00
C ALA A 32 13.26 -13.41 -16.79
N SER A 33 12.85 -13.96 -15.64
CA SER A 33 13.61 -14.36 -14.45
C SER A 33 15.09 -14.04 -14.42
N ALA A 34 15.48 -13.24 -13.43
CA ALA A 34 16.83 -13.24 -12.89
C ALA A 34 16.76 -13.54 -11.38
N ALA A 35 17.10 -14.78 -11.04
CA ALA A 35 17.59 -15.17 -9.72
C ALA A 35 19.13 -15.22 -9.74
N VAL A 36 19.73 -15.39 -8.54
CA VAL A 36 21.14 -15.74 -8.19
C VAL A 36 21.97 -14.54 -7.70
N SER A 37 22.59 -14.51 -6.50
CA SER A 37 23.15 -15.56 -5.60
C SER A 37 23.17 -15.05 -4.13
N GLY A 38 23.21 -15.84 -3.07
CA GLY A 38 23.25 -17.30 -2.90
C GLY A 38 23.56 -17.67 -1.45
N GLU A 39 22.88 -18.69 -0.92
CA GLU A 39 23.46 -19.70 -0.02
C GLU A 39 22.56 -20.95 -0.07
N THR A 40 23.15 -22.04 -0.56
CA THR A 40 22.71 -23.44 -0.48
C THR A 40 21.37 -23.86 -1.13
N LEU A 41 21.45 -24.22 -2.41
CA LEU A 41 20.50 -25.11 -3.08
C LEU A 41 20.53 -26.51 -2.42
N ALA A 42 19.58 -26.79 -1.54
CA ALA A 42 19.22 -28.15 -1.14
C ALA A 42 17.95 -28.59 -1.89
N SER A 43 18.12 -29.41 -2.93
CA SER A 43 17.15 -30.34 -3.51
C SER A 43 15.66 -29.95 -3.48
N GLY A 44 15.17 -29.22 -4.49
CA GLY A 44 13.78 -29.30 -5.00
C GLY A 44 12.61 -29.15 -4.02
N LYS A 45 12.85 -28.69 -2.79
CA LYS A 45 11.82 -28.54 -1.75
C LYS A 45 11.49 -27.06 -1.63
N LEU A 46 10.24 -26.70 -1.91
CA LEU A 46 9.74 -25.35 -1.66
C LEU A 46 9.99 -25.01 -0.18
N SER A 47 10.43 -23.77 0.10
CA SER A 47 10.51 -23.29 1.47
C SER A 47 9.13 -23.31 2.12
N SER A 48 9.04 -23.49 3.44
CA SER A 48 7.76 -23.45 4.14
C SER A 48 7.04 -22.13 3.95
N LEU A 49 7.79 -21.02 3.91
CA LEU A 49 7.24 -19.70 3.62
C LEU A 49 6.64 -19.63 2.21
N SER A 50 7.29 -20.20 1.20
CA SER A 50 6.75 -20.23 -0.17
C SER A 50 5.43 -21.02 -0.24
N VAL A 51 5.31 -22.12 0.51
CA VAL A 51 4.06 -22.89 0.60
C VAL A 51 2.98 -22.06 1.31
N GLN A 52 3.30 -21.45 2.45
CA GLN A 52 2.36 -20.60 3.19
C GLN A 52 1.84 -19.43 2.34
N LEU A 53 2.73 -18.76 1.58
CA LEU A 53 2.37 -17.68 0.66
C LEU A 53 1.46 -18.17 -0.48
N SER A 54 1.73 -19.34 -1.06
CA SER A 54 0.90 -19.90 -2.13
C SER A 54 -0.51 -20.27 -1.65
N GLU A 55 -0.62 -20.82 -0.45
CA GLU A 55 -1.93 -21.15 0.15
C GLU A 55 -2.69 -19.87 0.54
N SER A 56 -1.97 -18.88 1.08
CA SER A 56 -2.53 -17.57 1.40
C SER A 56 -3.05 -16.86 0.14
N ALA A 57 -2.30 -16.91 -0.97
CA ALA A 57 -2.74 -16.38 -2.25
C ALA A 57 -4.05 -17.03 -2.74
N THR A 58 -4.19 -18.35 -2.61
CA THR A 58 -5.45 -19.05 -2.95
C THR A 58 -6.62 -18.57 -2.11
N ARG A 59 -6.40 -18.35 -0.80
CA ARG A 59 -7.43 -17.81 0.10
C ARG A 59 -7.77 -16.37 -0.21
N ALA A 60 -6.75 -15.53 -0.45
CA ALA A 60 -6.93 -14.13 -0.83
C ALA A 60 -7.74 -14.00 -2.12
N ALA A 61 -7.43 -14.79 -3.15
CA ALA A 61 -8.19 -14.81 -4.40
C ALA A 61 -9.65 -15.25 -4.17
N SER A 62 -9.87 -16.27 -3.33
CA SER A 62 -11.22 -16.74 -2.99
C SER A 62 -12.02 -15.67 -2.23
N ARG A 63 -11.40 -14.99 -1.27
CA ARG A 63 -11.97 -13.87 -0.52
C ARG A 63 -12.33 -12.72 -1.47
N ASP A 64 -11.38 -12.28 -2.29
CA ASP A 64 -11.55 -11.18 -3.26
C ASP A 64 -12.66 -11.46 -4.28
N ALA A 65 -12.81 -12.70 -4.72
CA ALA A 65 -13.88 -13.09 -5.64
C ALA A 65 -15.27 -13.15 -4.99
N SER A 66 -15.34 -13.31 -3.67
CA SER A 66 -16.60 -13.55 -2.94
C SER A 66 -17.19 -12.31 -2.28
N LEU A 67 -16.40 -11.26 -2.07
CA LEU A 67 -16.79 -10.06 -1.33
C LEU A 67 -16.86 -8.84 -2.25
N SER A 68 -17.84 -7.99 -2.02
CA SER A 68 -17.91 -6.68 -2.65
C SER A 68 -16.78 -5.76 -2.17
N HIS A 69 -16.52 -4.69 -2.91
CA HIS A 69 -15.57 -3.64 -2.54
C HIS A 69 -15.80 -3.11 -1.11
N LYS A 70 -17.07 -2.93 -0.72
CA LYS A 70 -17.43 -2.46 0.63
C LYS A 70 -17.11 -3.51 1.69
N GLU A 71 -17.49 -4.76 1.47
CA GLU A 71 -17.23 -5.86 2.42
C GLU A 71 -15.73 -6.13 2.56
N LEU A 72 -14.95 -5.99 1.47
CA LEU A 72 -13.49 -6.05 1.52
C LEU A 72 -12.91 -4.92 2.38
N SER A 73 -13.44 -3.70 2.26
CA SER A 73 -13.01 -2.55 3.04
C SER A 73 -13.27 -2.73 4.54
N GLU A 74 -14.46 -3.22 4.88
CA GLU A 74 -14.85 -3.57 6.27
C GLU A 74 -13.95 -4.69 6.81
N LYS A 75 -13.67 -5.70 6.00
CA LYS A 75 -12.77 -6.79 6.36
C LYS A 75 -11.33 -6.33 6.55
N ALA A 76 -10.80 -5.47 5.68
CA ALA A 76 -9.47 -4.87 5.81
C ALA A 76 -9.35 -4.09 7.13
N SER A 77 -10.38 -3.31 7.46
CA SER A 77 -10.46 -2.53 8.70
C SER A 77 -10.47 -3.44 9.93
N HIS A 78 -11.29 -4.50 9.91
CA HIS A 78 -11.34 -5.48 11.00
C HIS A 78 -10.00 -6.20 11.21
N LEU A 79 -9.38 -6.68 10.13
CA LEU A 79 -8.06 -7.33 10.21
C LEU A 79 -7.00 -6.36 10.74
N THR A 80 -7.00 -5.11 10.30
CA THR A 80 -6.06 -4.09 10.78
C THR A 80 -6.24 -3.79 12.27
N GLU A 81 -7.48 -3.67 12.75
CA GLU A 81 -7.78 -3.49 14.19
C GLU A 81 -7.24 -4.65 15.04
N GLN A 82 -7.24 -5.88 14.52
CA GLN A 82 -6.66 -7.05 15.18
C GLN A 82 -5.13 -7.04 15.24
N LEU A 83 -4.46 -6.29 14.35
CA LEU A 83 -2.99 -6.24 14.29
C LEU A 83 -2.41 -5.04 15.03
N VAL A 84 -3.04 -3.87 14.92
CA VAL A 84 -2.48 -2.60 15.41
C VAL A 84 -3.47 -1.75 16.19
N GLY A 85 -4.69 -2.25 16.40
CA GLY A 85 -5.71 -1.58 17.19
C GLY A 85 -5.73 -1.99 18.66
N SER A 86 -6.75 -1.49 19.36
CA SER A 86 -6.99 -1.76 20.78
C SER A 86 -7.16 -3.26 21.07
N SER A 87 -7.77 -4.00 20.13
CA SER A 87 -8.00 -5.43 20.30
C SER A 87 -6.70 -6.24 20.34
N TYR A 88 -5.67 -5.80 19.61
CA TYR A 88 -4.33 -6.38 19.69
C TYR A 88 -3.73 -6.18 21.08
N ASP A 89 -3.77 -4.95 21.59
CA ASP A 89 -3.13 -4.61 22.87
C ASP A 89 -3.76 -5.38 24.05
N ILE A 90 -5.09 -5.54 24.03
CA ILE A 90 -5.82 -6.35 25.02
C ILE A 90 -5.36 -7.81 25.00
N ASN A 91 -5.06 -8.37 23.83
CA ASN A 91 -4.69 -9.77 23.63
C ASN A 91 -3.18 -9.99 23.48
N LYS A 92 -2.35 -8.97 23.72
CA LYS A 92 -0.91 -9.01 23.45
C LYS A 92 -0.21 -10.21 24.08
N ALA A 93 -0.51 -10.52 25.35
CA ALA A 93 0.10 -11.66 26.04
C ALA A 93 -0.26 -13.01 25.40
N ARG A 94 -1.46 -13.13 24.83
CA ARG A 94 -1.88 -14.32 24.07
C ARG A 94 -1.10 -14.41 22.76
N HIS A 95 -0.99 -13.30 22.03
CA HIS A 95 -0.25 -13.25 20.76
C HIS A 95 1.24 -13.54 20.94
N ASP A 96 1.84 -13.04 22.01
CA ASP A 96 3.24 -13.31 22.37
C ASP A 96 3.49 -14.79 22.72
N ALA A 97 2.46 -15.52 23.12
CA ALA A 97 2.53 -16.95 23.44
C ALA A 97 2.21 -17.87 22.24
N GLU A 98 1.85 -17.32 21.09
CA GLU A 98 1.54 -18.12 19.90
C GLU A 98 2.79 -18.84 19.37
N VAL A 99 2.71 -20.16 19.29
CA VAL A 99 3.75 -21.00 18.68
C VAL A 99 3.16 -21.72 17.48
N PRO A 100 3.76 -21.59 16.28
CA PRO A 100 3.26 -22.25 15.08
C PRO A 100 3.19 -23.77 15.29
N GLN A 101 2.06 -24.39 14.92
CA GLN A 101 1.93 -25.85 14.92
C GLN A 101 2.73 -26.45 13.74
N SER A 102 4.04 -26.59 13.90
CA SER A 102 4.95 -27.16 12.88
C SER A 102 6.24 -27.64 13.53
N ASN A 103 6.85 -28.67 12.92
CA ASN A 103 8.19 -29.15 13.27
C ASN A 103 9.28 -28.51 12.39
N ASP A 104 8.91 -27.61 11.49
CA ASP A 104 9.86 -26.89 10.64
C ASP A 104 10.62 -25.82 11.43
N PRO A 105 11.94 -25.97 11.63
CA PRO A 105 12.73 -25.04 12.44
C PRO A 105 12.68 -23.61 11.91
N ASP A 106 12.67 -23.42 10.58
CA ASP A 106 12.67 -22.09 9.96
C ASP A 106 11.35 -21.34 10.26
N ARG A 107 10.22 -22.06 10.24
CA ARG A 107 8.91 -21.50 10.62
C ARG A 107 8.86 -21.12 12.10
N LEU A 108 9.38 -21.98 12.98
CA LEU A 108 9.43 -21.70 14.42
C LEU A 108 10.32 -20.50 14.73
N GLU A 109 11.48 -20.41 14.08
CA GLU A 109 12.40 -19.29 14.23
C GLU A 109 11.80 -17.98 13.73
N ARG A 110 11.17 -17.98 12.55
CA ARG A 110 10.53 -16.79 12.00
C ARG A 110 9.42 -16.25 12.91
N ALA A 111 8.59 -17.11 13.48
CA ALA A 111 7.55 -16.68 14.43
C ALA A 111 8.12 -16.12 15.74
N ARG A 112 9.20 -16.72 16.25
CA ARG A 112 9.96 -16.17 17.39
C ARG A 112 10.52 -14.78 17.04
N ASN A 113 11.15 -14.63 15.87
CA ASN A 113 11.73 -13.37 15.43
C ASN A 113 10.67 -12.29 15.23
N ALA A 114 9.48 -12.65 14.73
CA ALA A 114 8.35 -11.74 14.64
C ALA A 114 7.93 -11.22 16.03
N THR A 115 7.80 -12.11 17.02
CA THR A 115 7.48 -11.71 18.41
C THR A 115 8.60 -10.85 19.02
N GLY A 116 9.87 -11.23 18.83
CA GLY A 116 11.01 -10.44 19.27
C GLY A 116 11.06 -9.05 18.61
N PHE A 117 10.68 -8.94 17.33
CA PHE A 117 10.60 -7.66 16.63
C PHE A 117 9.53 -6.75 17.23
N ILE A 118 8.35 -7.28 17.57
CA ILE A 118 7.31 -6.49 18.27
C ILE A 118 7.83 -5.93 19.59
N HIS A 119 8.73 -6.64 20.27
CA HIS A 119 9.33 -6.21 21.54
C HIS A 119 10.59 -5.37 21.36
N GLY A 120 11.01 -5.13 20.11
CA GLY A 120 12.20 -4.35 19.77
C GLY A 120 13.53 -5.07 20.01
N SER A 121 13.52 -6.39 20.24
CA SER A 121 14.74 -7.18 20.45
C SER A 121 15.29 -7.79 19.17
N GLU A 122 14.46 -7.96 18.14
CA GLU A 122 14.85 -8.57 16.86
C GLU A 122 14.54 -7.67 15.66
N LYS A 123 15.11 -8.01 14.50
CA LYS A 123 14.74 -7.37 13.22
C LYS A 123 13.42 -7.96 12.71
N ASN A 124 12.67 -7.15 11.97
CA ASN A 124 11.46 -7.63 11.29
C ASN A 124 11.83 -8.78 10.33
N PRO A 125 11.27 -9.99 10.50
CA PRO A 125 11.62 -11.14 9.65
C PRO A 125 11.16 -11.00 8.19
N PHE A 126 10.30 -10.02 7.89
CA PHE A 126 9.80 -9.74 6.54
C PHE A 126 10.41 -8.48 5.93
N SER A 127 11.45 -7.90 6.54
CA SER A 127 12.07 -6.67 6.04
C SER A 127 12.54 -6.79 4.59
N GLY A 128 12.13 -5.86 3.74
CA GLY A 128 12.47 -5.85 2.31
C GLY A 128 11.66 -6.81 1.44
N MET A 129 10.69 -7.53 2.01
CA MET A 129 9.77 -8.37 1.23
C MET A 129 8.88 -7.50 0.31
N PRO A 130 8.54 -7.97 -0.91
CA PRO A 130 7.61 -7.28 -1.80
C PRO A 130 6.23 -7.03 -1.17
N GLN A 131 5.60 -5.89 -1.51
CA GLN A 131 4.33 -5.44 -0.93
C GLN A 131 3.17 -6.44 -1.14
N ASP A 132 3.12 -7.09 -2.31
CA ASP A 132 2.13 -8.12 -2.62
C ASP A 132 2.25 -9.34 -1.69
N GLN A 133 3.46 -9.79 -1.39
CA GLN A 133 3.70 -10.88 -0.43
C GLN A 133 3.44 -10.46 1.01
N LEU A 134 3.78 -9.21 1.37
CA LEU A 134 3.44 -8.67 2.69
C LEU A 134 1.93 -8.62 2.91
N ALA A 135 1.15 -8.24 1.89
CA ALA A 135 -0.31 -8.23 1.93
C ALA A 135 -0.87 -9.65 2.13
N LEU A 136 -0.31 -10.67 1.47
CA LEU A 136 -0.70 -12.06 1.70
C LEU A 136 -0.52 -12.46 3.16
N ILE A 137 0.60 -12.10 3.79
CA ILE A 137 0.84 -12.45 5.20
C ILE A 137 -0.07 -11.63 6.12
N ALA A 138 -0.09 -10.30 5.96
CA ALA A 138 -0.80 -9.39 6.86
C ALA A 138 -2.32 -9.64 6.88
N TYR A 139 -2.91 -9.91 5.71
CA TYR A 139 -4.35 -10.15 5.56
C TYR A 139 -4.72 -11.64 5.49
N ASP A 140 -3.81 -12.56 5.81
CA ASP A 140 -4.14 -13.98 5.88
C ASP A 140 -5.12 -14.24 7.03
N GLU A 141 -6.25 -14.87 6.72
CA GLU A 141 -7.31 -15.15 7.71
C GLU A 141 -7.11 -16.50 8.43
N SER A 142 -6.11 -17.29 8.03
CA SER A 142 -5.85 -18.60 8.61
C SER A 142 -4.86 -18.53 9.77
N ASP A 143 -4.65 -19.67 10.45
CA ASP A 143 -3.64 -19.83 11.50
C ASP A 143 -2.26 -20.23 10.93
N HIS A 144 -2.04 -20.04 9.61
CA HIS A 144 -0.75 -20.34 8.99
C HIS A 144 0.34 -19.36 9.46
N PHE A 145 -0.03 -18.12 9.76
CA PHE A 145 0.85 -17.12 10.37
C PHE A 145 0.33 -16.77 11.77
N THR A 146 1.24 -16.63 12.72
CA THR A 146 0.91 -16.04 14.04
C THR A 146 0.48 -14.59 13.90
N VAL A 147 -0.26 -14.05 14.86
CA VAL A 147 -0.68 -12.64 14.86
C VAL A 147 0.53 -11.70 14.86
N ASN A 148 1.60 -12.06 15.57
CA ASN A 148 2.85 -11.27 15.55
C ASN A 148 3.57 -11.33 14.19
N GLU A 149 3.50 -12.43 13.44
CA GLU A 149 3.96 -12.48 12.04
C GLU A 149 3.12 -11.55 11.16
N LYS A 150 1.79 -11.63 11.23
CA LYS A 150 0.88 -10.77 10.45
C LYS A 150 1.12 -9.28 10.73
N LYS A 151 1.26 -8.93 12.02
CA LYS A 151 1.59 -7.57 12.46
C LYS A 151 2.95 -7.12 11.93
N SER A 152 3.96 -7.99 11.97
CA SER A 152 5.30 -7.69 11.43
C SER A 152 5.25 -7.40 9.93
N ALA A 153 4.51 -8.19 9.16
CA ALA A 153 4.31 -7.96 7.74
C ALA A 153 3.58 -6.63 7.46
N TRP A 154 2.51 -6.35 8.22
CA TRP A 154 1.78 -5.07 8.13
C TRP A 154 2.69 -3.87 8.43
N LEU A 155 3.52 -3.95 9.48
CA LEU A 155 4.45 -2.88 9.85
C LEU A 155 5.54 -2.65 8.80
N GLU A 156 6.02 -3.69 8.13
CA GLU A 156 6.95 -3.54 7.01
C GLU A 156 6.25 -2.88 5.81
N SER A 157 5.04 -3.31 5.46
CA SER A 157 4.25 -2.67 4.39
C SER A 157 4.04 -1.18 4.68
N TYR A 158 3.63 -0.85 5.91
CA TYR A 158 3.48 0.54 6.36
C TYR A 158 4.80 1.34 6.29
N ARG A 159 5.93 0.72 6.64
CA ARG A 159 7.25 1.36 6.53
C ARG A 159 7.60 1.67 5.08
N GLN A 160 7.43 0.72 4.17
CA GLN A 160 7.66 0.91 2.74
C GLN A 160 6.76 2.01 2.17
N GLU A 161 5.48 1.98 2.55
CA GLU A 161 4.49 2.97 2.15
C GLU A 161 4.87 4.39 2.59
N ARG A 162 5.33 4.56 3.84
CA ARG A 162 5.78 5.87 4.32
C ARG A 162 6.96 6.42 3.53
N VAL A 163 7.93 5.57 3.18
CA VAL A 163 9.09 5.97 2.37
C VAL A 163 8.64 6.39 0.97
N TRP A 164 7.77 5.59 0.34
CA TRP A 164 7.21 5.92 -0.98
C TRP A 164 6.42 7.24 -0.95
N ARG A 165 5.56 7.45 0.05
CA ARG A 165 4.79 8.70 0.21
C ARG A 165 5.68 9.94 0.34
N GLN A 166 6.75 9.86 1.13
CA GLN A 166 7.70 10.95 1.26
C GLN A 166 8.35 11.30 -0.08
N HIS A 167 8.75 10.27 -0.84
CA HIS A 167 9.36 10.44 -2.15
C HIS A 167 8.39 11.08 -3.16
N VAL A 168 7.17 10.54 -3.31
CA VAL A 168 6.20 11.03 -4.30
C VAL A 168 5.72 12.45 -3.97
N VAL A 169 5.58 12.81 -2.69
CA VAL A 169 5.25 14.19 -2.28
C VAL A 169 6.38 15.15 -2.62
N ALA A 170 7.64 14.75 -2.40
CA ALA A 170 8.79 15.58 -2.79
C ALA A 170 8.86 15.78 -4.31
N GLN A 171 8.61 14.73 -5.09
CA GLN A 171 8.54 14.82 -6.56
C GLN A 171 7.41 15.73 -7.03
N GLY A 172 6.20 15.57 -6.48
CA GLY A 172 5.07 16.44 -6.83
C GLY A 172 5.30 17.90 -6.45
N SER A 173 5.95 18.17 -5.31
CA SER A 173 6.34 19.54 -4.94
C SER A 173 7.34 20.15 -5.92
N ALA A 174 8.31 19.36 -6.40
CA ALA A 174 9.26 19.78 -7.41
C ALA A 174 8.60 20.03 -8.77
N GLU A 175 7.72 19.11 -9.21
CA GLU A 175 6.92 19.25 -10.43
C GLU A 175 6.11 20.54 -10.40
N TYR A 176 5.30 20.74 -9.35
CA TYR A 176 4.50 21.94 -9.17
C TYR A 176 5.35 23.22 -9.21
N SER A 177 6.52 23.21 -8.56
CA SER A 177 7.42 24.35 -8.56
C SER A 177 7.96 24.67 -9.95
N ALA A 178 8.27 23.65 -10.75
CA ALA A 178 8.81 23.80 -12.10
C ALA A 178 7.74 24.17 -13.15
N THR A 179 6.59 23.49 -13.13
CA THR A 179 5.60 23.53 -14.22
C THR A 179 4.28 24.21 -13.81
N GLY A 180 3.96 24.21 -12.50
CA GLY A 180 2.64 24.57 -12.00
C GLY A 180 1.62 23.43 -12.04
N LYS A 181 2.04 22.20 -12.40
CA LYS A 181 1.18 21.01 -12.57
C LYS A 181 1.48 19.95 -11.50
N LEU A 182 0.65 18.92 -11.45
CA LEU A 182 0.78 17.74 -10.58
C LEU A 182 0.47 16.44 -11.35
N THR A 183 0.65 16.47 -12.67
CA THR A 183 0.29 15.37 -13.57
C THR A 183 1.16 14.16 -13.29
N ASP A 184 2.47 14.33 -13.17
CA ASP A 184 3.40 13.23 -12.85
C ASP A 184 3.17 12.68 -11.43
N PHE A 185 2.83 13.56 -10.49
CA PHE A 185 2.40 13.15 -9.15
C PHE A 185 1.17 12.24 -9.19
N TYR A 186 0.10 12.64 -9.89
CA TYR A 186 -1.11 11.82 -9.99
C TYR A 186 -0.86 10.51 -10.73
N THR A 187 -0.03 10.50 -11.78
CA THR A 187 0.41 9.27 -12.45
C THR A 187 1.09 8.31 -11.47
N SER A 188 2.03 8.82 -10.66
CA SER A 188 2.74 8.00 -9.66
C SER A 188 1.79 7.42 -8.61
N VAL A 189 0.77 8.19 -8.18
CA VAL A 189 -0.24 7.72 -7.22
C VAL A 189 -1.18 6.68 -7.85
N LEU A 190 -1.55 6.85 -9.12
CA LEU A 190 -2.37 5.87 -9.86
C LEU A 190 -1.64 4.55 -10.06
N ASP A 191 -0.36 4.60 -10.43
CA ASP A 191 0.46 3.40 -10.60
C ASP A 191 0.66 2.66 -9.29
N HIS A 192 0.90 3.38 -8.20
CA HIS A 192 0.98 2.78 -6.87
C HIS A 192 -0.34 2.12 -6.46
N TYR A 193 -1.48 2.79 -6.65
CA TYR A 193 -2.80 2.22 -6.37
C TYR A 193 -3.08 0.93 -7.15
N LYS A 194 -2.72 0.88 -8.44
CA LYS A 194 -2.87 -0.32 -9.29
C LYS A 194 -2.00 -1.49 -8.83
N GLY A 195 -0.91 -1.22 -8.13
CA GLY A 195 -0.02 -2.23 -7.55
C GLY A 195 -0.49 -2.82 -6.23
N LEU A 196 -1.50 -2.23 -5.58
CA LEU A 196 -2.06 -2.73 -4.32
C LEU A 196 -2.89 -4.01 -4.53
N SER A 197 -2.95 -4.86 -3.50
CA SER A 197 -3.88 -6.00 -3.49
C SER A 197 -5.34 -5.54 -3.50
N THR A 198 -6.28 -6.39 -3.91
CA THR A 198 -7.72 -6.03 -3.98
C THR A 198 -8.26 -5.55 -2.63
N ILE A 199 -7.84 -6.19 -1.53
CA ILE A 199 -8.23 -5.78 -0.18
C ILE A 199 -7.67 -4.41 0.21
N GLU A 200 -6.47 -4.07 -0.26
CA GLU A 200 -5.89 -2.74 -0.02
C GLU A 200 -6.54 -1.67 -0.90
N GLN A 201 -6.82 -1.97 -2.18
CA GLN A 201 -7.59 -1.10 -3.06
C GLN A 201 -8.98 -0.80 -2.49
N SER A 202 -9.59 -1.77 -1.80
CA SER A 202 -10.92 -1.61 -1.18
C SER A 202 -10.99 -0.53 -0.10
N GLN A 203 -9.85 -0.09 0.45
CA GLN A 203 -9.77 1.00 1.42
C GLN A 203 -9.93 2.38 0.79
N TYR A 204 -9.91 2.47 -0.55
CA TYR A 204 -10.15 3.69 -1.31
C TYR A 204 -11.56 3.68 -1.89
N PRO A 205 -12.15 4.84 -2.25
CA PRO A 205 -13.39 4.87 -3.00
C PRO A 205 -13.28 4.08 -4.30
N SER A 206 -14.35 3.39 -4.73
CA SER A 206 -14.35 2.65 -6.01
C SER A 206 -14.05 3.53 -7.24
N SER A 207 -14.26 4.83 -7.14
CA SER A 207 -13.95 5.83 -8.17
C SER A 207 -12.51 6.37 -8.12
N TYR A 208 -11.65 5.89 -7.21
CA TYR A 208 -10.34 6.49 -6.96
C TYR A 208 -9.41 6.48 -8.19
N ALA A 209 -9.28 5.32 -8.86
CA ALA A 209 -8.48 5.22 -10.08
C ALA A 209 -8.98 6.13 -11.20
N THR A 210 -10.30 6.18 -11.41
CA THR A 210 -10.91 7.06 -12.42
C THR A 210 -10.64 8.52 -12.11
N LYS A 211 -10.81 8.95 -10.85
CA LYS A 211 -10.52 10.33 -10.45
C LYS A 211 -9.06 10.72 -10.67
N LEU A 212 -8.12 9.82 -10.35
CA LEU A 212 -6.70 10.05 -10.63
C LEU A 212 -6.44 10.16 -12.13
N GLN A 213 -7.06 9.30 -12.94
CA GLN A 213 -6.96 9.39 -14.40
C GLN A 213 -7.55 10.69 -14.94
N ASP A 214 -8.72 11.12 -14.45
CA ASP A 214 -9.34 12.39 -14.85
C ASP A 214 -8.43 13.59 -14.54
N TRP A 215 -7.73 13.58 -13.40
CA TRP A 215 -6.76 14.62 -13.05
C TRP A 215 -5.51 14.60 -13.93
N ILE A 216 -5.04 13.41 -14.32
CA ILE A 216 -3.94 13.25 -15.27
C ILE A 216 -4.35 13.79 -16.64
N ASP A 217 -5.53 13.40 -17.13
CA ASP A 217 -6.04 13.78 -18.46
C ASP A 217 -6.37 15.27 -18.57
N LEU A 218 -6.76 15.89 -17.45
CA LEU A 218 -6.99 17.33 -17.33
C LEU A 218 -5.70 18.14 -17.50
N ASP A 219 -4.57 17.56 -17.05
CA ASP A 219 -3.24 18.18 -17.06
C ASP A 219 -3.29 19.65 -16.58
N TYR A 220 -3.93 19.85 -15.42
CA TYR A 220 -4.27 21.18 -14.93
C TYR A 220 -3.04 21.94 -14.45
N ASN A 221 -2.87 23.15 -14.98
CA ASN A 221 -1.86 24.08 -14.52
C ASN A 221 -2.45 25.03 -13.47
N TYR A 222 -2.07 24.82 -12.23
CA TYR A 222 -2.55 25.56 -11.07
C TYR A 222 -1.98 26.99 -11.00
N LYS A 223 -0.89 27.29 -11.72
CA LYS A 223 -0.31 28.65 -11.76
C LYS A 223 -1.01 29.55 -12.76
N THR A 224 -1.44 29.00 -13.88
CA THR A 224 -2.17 29.73 -14.94
C THR A 224 -3.68 29.54 -14.83
N SER A 225 -4.13 28.63 -13.97
CA SER A 225 -5.52 28.22 -13.82
C SER A 225 -6.15 27.66 -15.09
N THR A 226 -5.36 26.95 -15.90
CA THR A 226 -5.80 26.41 -17.21
C THR A 226 -5.69 24.90 -17.27
N ALA A 227 -6.70 24.24 -17.86
CA ALA A 227 -6.62 22.85 -18.28
C ALA A 227 -5.87 22.76 -19.61
N GLU A 228 -4.73 22.07 -19.62
CA GLU A 228 -3.84 21.96 -20.78
C GLU A 228 -3.93 20.57 -21.44
N GLY A 229 -4.68 19.65 -20.85
CA GLY A 229 -4.89 18.30 -21.34
C GLY A 229 -6.04 18.18 -22.36
N ASN A 230 -6.56 16.96 -22.53
CA ASN A 230 -7.51 16.65 -23.61
C ASN A 230 -8.83 17.45 -23.48
N THR A 231 -9.44 17.80 -24.62
CA THR A 231 -10.62 18.68 -24.73
C THR A 231 -11.87 18.17 -24.01
N ASP A 232 -12.00 16.85 -23.78
CA ASP A 232 -13.10 16.30 -22.97
C ASP A 232 -12.93 16.62 -21.47
N ALA A 233 -11.71 16.80 -20.97
CA ALA A 233 -11.44 17.18 -19.59
C ALA A 233 -11.77 18.65 -19.29
N LYS A 234 -11.76 19.53 -20.31
CA LYS A 234 -12.31 20.90 -20.19
C LYS A 234 -13.83 20.87 -19.89
N SER A 235 -14.55 19.94 -20.51
CA SER A 235 -15.97 19.69 -20.23
C SER A 235 -16.20 19.12 -18.82
N LEU A 236 -15.24 18.35 -18.28
CA LEU A 236 -15.28 17.90 -16.88
C LEU A 236 -15.00 19.05 -15.90
N LEU A 237 -14.07 19.95 -16.19
CA LEU A 237 -13.80 21.11 -15.34
C LEU A 237 -15.01 22.07 -15.31
N ASP A 238 -15.67 22.29 -16.45
CA ASP A 238 -16.93 23.03 -16.52
C ASP A 238 -18.04 22.33 -15.72
N LYS A 239 -18.06 21.00 -15.64
CA LYS A 239 -19.02 20.27 -14.78
C LYS A 239 -18.66 20.32 -13.30
N VAL A 240 -17.38 20.22 -12.93
CA VAL A 240 -16.92 20.18 -11.54
C VAL A 240 -16.91 21.57 -10.90
N LEU A 241 -16.59 22.62 -11.67
CA LEU A 241 -16.62 24.02 -11.22
C LEU A 241 -18.00 24.66 -11.32
N ASN A 242 -18.96 24.03 -12.01
CA ASN A 242 -20.35 24.50 -12.04
C ASN A 242 -21.09 24.06 -10.76
N PRO A 243 -21.52 25.00 -9.90
CA PRO A 243 -22.25 24.68 -8.67
C PRO A 243 -23.65 24.06 -8.92
N GLU A 244 -24.15 24.05 -10.16
CA GLU A 244 -25.42 23.41 -10.53
C GLU A 244 -25.25 21.97 -11.08
N SER A 245 -24.05 21.40 -11.06
CA SER A 245 -23.86 20.05 -11.61
C SER A 245 -24.52 18.97 -10.75
N GLU A 246 -25.24 18.06 -11.42
CA GLU A 246 -25.85 16.86 -10.82
C GLU A 246 -24.81 15.91 -10.20
N LEU A 247 -23.52 16.13 -10.47
CA LEU A 247 -22.39 15.32 -10.02
C LEU A 247 -22.23 15.29 -8.48
N PHE A 248 -22.74 16.32 -7.80
CA PHE A 248 -22.72 16.44 -6.34
C PHE A 248 -24.10 16.34 -5.69
N LYS A 249 -25.16 16.08 -6.47
CA LYS A 249 -26.46 15.79 -5.86
C LYS A 249 -26.38 14.42 -5.20
N SER A 250 -26.41 14.42 -3.87
CA SER A 250 -26.56 13.20 -3.09
C SER A 250 -27.80 12.47 -3.59
N GLN A 251 -27.66 11.19 -3.92
CA GLN A 251 -28.80 10.27 -3.96
C GLN A 251 -29.36 10.16 -2.53
N SER A 252 -30.18 11.14 -2.14
CA SER A 252 -31.11 11.03 -1.03
C SER A 252 -32.50 11.07 -1.65
N ASP A 253 -32.93 9.90 -2.12
CA ASP A 253 -34.32 9.52 -2.34
C ASP A 253 -34.31 7.99 -2.50
N GLY A 254 -34.94 7.17 -1.67
CA GLY A 254 -35.80 7.48 -0.54
C GLY A 254 -36.16 6.20 0.23
N GLY A 255 -36.98 6.36 1.26
CA GLY A 255 -37.61 5.26 1.97
C GLY A 255 -37.87 5.61 3.43
N LEU A 256 -39.07 6.16 3.68
CA LEU A 256 -39.71 6.22 4.99
C LEU A 256 -39.77 4.83 5.65
#